data_AF-A0A8D8ADT5-F1
#
_entry.id   AF-A0A8D8ADT5-F1
#
_cell.length_a   1.000
_cell.length_b   1.000
_cell.length_c   1.000
_cell.angle_alpha   90.00
_cell.angle_beta   90.00
_cell.angle_gamma   90.00
#
_symmetry.space_group_name_H-M   'P 1'
#
loop_
_entity.id
_entity.type
_entity.pdbx_description
1 polymer ?
#
loop_
_entity_poly.entity_id
_entity_poly.type
_entity_poly.pdbx_seq_one_letter_code
_entity_poly.pdbx_strand_id
1 'polypeptide(L)'
;MATPSQKPYVVITEQPQSKGLRFRYECEGRSAGSIPGVRSTTEHKTHPTIELRGYKGRAVVVVSCVTKDPPYRAHPHNLVGKDGCKEGVCTVVLNSATMSYTFNNLGIQCVKKKDIEGALKTREK
;
A
#
# COMPACT_ATOMS: atom_id res chain seq x y z
N MET A 1 23.84 -0.76 -30.03
CA MET A 1 23.95 -1.83 -29.00
C MET A 1 22.66 -1.86 -28.21
N ALA A 2 21.76 -2.80 -28.50
CA ALA A 2 20.51 -2.95 -27.74
C ALA A 2 20.84 -3.66 -26.43
N THR A 3 20.68 -2.97 -25.30
CA THR A 3 20.75 -3.60 -23.99
C THR A 3 19.66 -4.67 -23.90
N PRO A 4 19.93 -5.85 -23.31
CA PRO A 4 18.90 -6.88 -23.16
C PRO A 4 17.72 -6.28 -22.41
N SER A 5 16.53 -6.40 -23.00
CA SER A 5 15.27 -5.93 -22.42
C SER A 5 15.06 -6.63 -21.08
N GLN A 6 15.45 -5.94 -19.99
CA GLN A 6 15.19 -6.41 -18.64
C GLN A 6 13.68 -6.54 -18.45
N LYS A 7 13.25 -7.65 -17.84
CA LYS A 7 11.84 -7.85 -17.47
C LYS A 7 11.39 -6.67 -16.60
N PRO A 8 10.16 -6.15 -16.79
CA PRO A 8 9.69 -5.02 -16.02
C PRO A 8 9.61 -5.38 -14.54
N TYR A 9 9.95 -4.42 -13.68
CA TYR A 9 9.97 -4.62 -12.23
C TYR A 9 9.53 -3.35 -11.50
N VAL A 10 9.02 -3.53 -10.28
CA VAL A 10 8.58 -2.45 -9.42
C VAL A 10 9.71 -2.06 -8.46
N VAL A 11 9.93 -0.76 -8.30
CA VAL A 11 10.84 -0.20 -7.31
C VAL A 11 10.05 0.66 -6.34
N ILE A 12 10.29 0.48 -5.04
CA ILE A 12 9.79 1.40 -4.03
C ILE A 12 10.79 2.56 -3.92
N THR A 13 10.42 3.73 -4.42
CA THR A 13 11.28 4.94 -4.43
C THR A 13 11.16 5.76 -3.14
N GLU A 14 10.04 5.60 -2.43
CA GLU A 14 9.85 6.09 -1.07
C GLU A 14 9.17 5.00 -0.25
N GLN A 15 9.87 4.53 0.79
CA GLN A 15 9.35 3.50 1.69
C GLN A 15 8.35 4.11 2.69
N PRO A 16 7.39 3.34 3.23
CA PRO A 16 6.57 3.78 4.34
C PRO A 16 7.42 3.93 5.61
N GLN A 17 7.13 4.95 6.41
CA GLN A 17 7.75 5.14 7.70
C GLN A 17 7.42 3.96 8.63
N SER A 18 8.44 3.40 9.29
CA SER A 18 8.29 2.21 10.15
C SER A 18 7.59 2.49 11.48
N LYS A 19 7.55 3.74 11.92
CA LYS A 19 6.99 4.19 13.20
C LYS A 19 6.26 5.51 12.99
N GLY A 20 5.41 5.88 13.96
CA GLY A 20 4.74 7.18 13.97
C GLY A 20 3.33 7.19 13.40
N LEU A 21 2.88 6.11 12.74
CA LEU A 21 1.48 5.94 12.37
C LEU A 21 0.73 5.13 13.43
N ARG A 22 -0.34 5.71 13.98
CA ARG A 22 -1.33 4.99 14.78
C ARG A 22 -2.37 4.39 13.84
N PHE A 23 -2.47 3.06 13.84
CA PHE A 23 -3.56 2.36 13.17
C PHE A 23 -4.89 2.61 13.90
N ARG A 24 -5.99 2.58 13.15
CA ARG A 24 -7.32 2.97 13.66
C ARG A 24 -8.31 1.83 13.57
N TYR A 25 -9.17 1.69 14.56
CA TYR A 25 -10.32 0.80 14.46
C TYR A 25 -11.44 1.46 13.67
N GLU A 26 -12.25 0.63 13.00
CA GLU A 26 -13.44 1.07 12.28
C GLU A 26 -14.40 1.90 13.15
N CYS A 27 -14.59 1.50 14.40
CA CYS A 27 -15.50 2.17 15.33
C CYS A 27 -14.99 3.55 15.82
N GLU A 28 -13.77 3.97 15.48
CA GLU A 28 -13.29 5.32 15.85
C GLU A 28 -13.93 6.43 15.00
N GLY A 29 -14.57 6.11 13.86
CA GLY A 29 -15.31 7.07 13.03
C GLY A 29 -14.45 8.17 12.37
N ARG A 30 -13.12 8.11 12.52
CA ARG A 30 -12.14 9.01 11.90
C ARG A 30 -11.48 8.29 10.73
N SER A 31 -11.05 9.06 9.73
CA SER A 31 -10.18 8.53 8.67
C SER A 31 -8.94 7.87 9.28
N ALA A 32 -8.46 6.76 8.72
CA ALA A 32 -7.32 6.01 9.24
C ALA A 32 -5.96 6.75 9.15
N GLY A 33 -5.97 8.02 8.72
CA GLY A 33 -4.77 8.78 8.42
C GLY A 33 -4.13 8.34 7.11
N SER A 34 -2.96 8.90 6.83
CA SER A 34 -2.12 8.52 5.70
C SER A 34 -0.79 7.98 6.23
N ILE A 35 -0.30 6.90 5.64
CA ILE A 35 1.02 6.36 5.88
C ILE A 35 2.04 7.37 5.35
N PRO A 36 2.87 7.95 6.22
CA PRO A 36 3.94 8.83 5.78
C PRO A 36 5.08 8.02 5.17
N GLY A 37 5.86 8.67 4.31
CA GLY A 37 7.12 8.15 3.79
C GLY A 37 8.25 8.28 4.82
N VAL A 38 9.32 7.50 4.65
CA VAL A 38 10.50 7.54 5.53
C VAL A 38 11.16 8.92 5.53
N ARG A 39 11.11 9.67 4.42
CA ARG A 39 11.69 11.02 4.31
C ARG A 39 10.72 12.12 4.75
N SER A 40 9.57 11.77 5.32
CA SER A 40 8.56 12.75 5.74
C SER A 40 9.06 13.56 6.94
N THR A 41 9.00 14.89 6.84
CA THR A 41 9.27 15.81 7.95
C THR A 41 7.99 16.53 8.40
N THR A 42 8.09 17.36 9.44
CA THR A 42 6.98 18.20 9.92
C THR A 42 6.54 19.23 8.88
N GLU A 43 7.47 19.75 8.09
CA GLU A 43 7.24 20.76 7.06
C GLU A 43 6.91 20.12 5.71
N HIS A 44 7.55 18.98 5.39
CA HIS A 44 7.45 18.33 4.09
C HIS A 44 6.98 16.89 4.25
N LYS A 45 5.67 16.68 4.07
CA LYS A 45 5.06 15.36 4.11
C LYS A 45 5.34 14.59 2.83
N THR A 46 6.00 13.45 2.96
CA THR A 46 6.18 12.49 1.87
C THR A 46 5.31 11.26 2.12
N HIS A 47 5.11 10.45 1.09
CA HIS A 47 4.25 9.27 1.13
C HIS A 47 4.87 8.10 0.36
N PRO A 48 4.51 6.85 0.70
CA PRO A 48 4.99 5.68 -0.01
C PRO A 48 4.81 5.85 -1.52
N THR A 49 5.88 5.63 -2.28
CA THR A 49 5.89 5.86 -3.71
C THR A 49 6.59 4.70 -4.41
N ILE A 50 6.00 4.27 -5.52
CA ILE A 50 6.54 3.24 -6.38
C ILE A 50 6.81 3.78 -7.78
N GLU A 51 7.66 3.07 -8.50
CA GLU A 51 8.00 3.30 -9.90
C GLU A 51 8.09 1.95 -10.63
N LEU A 52 7.37 1.81 -11.74
CA LEU A 52 7.46 0.64 -12.63
C LEU A 52 8.53 0.92 -13.70
N ARG A 53 9.63 0.17 -13.65
CA ARG A 53 10.76 0.31 -14.57
C ARG A 53 10.71 -0.77 -15.64
N GLY A 54 11.16 -0.43 -16.84
CA GLY A 54 11.18 -1.35 -17.98
C GLY A 54 9.82 -1.58 -18.65
N TYR A 55 8.79 -0.81 -18.31
CA TYR A 55 7.48 -0.83 -18.97
C TYR A 55 6.92 0.58 -19.09
N LYS A 56 6.22 0.86 -20.19
CA LYS A 56 5.41 2.07 -20.38
C LYS A 56 4.06 1.67 -20.97
N GLY A 57 3.01 1.79 -20.18
CA GLY A 57 1.64 1.57 -20.58
C GLY A 57 0.70 1.51 -19.37
N ARG A 58 -0.56 1.15 -19.60
CA ARG A 58 -1.51 0.96 -18.52
C ARG A 58 -1.13 -0.28 -17.70
N ALA A 59 -0.89 -0.09 -16.41
CA ALA A 59 -0.64 -1.17 -15.45
C ALA A 59 -1.65 -1.11 -14.28
N VAL A 60 -1.88 -2.24 -13.63
CA VAL A 60 -2.69 -2.33 -12.40
C VAL A 60 -1.76 -2.71 -11.26
N VAL A 61 -1.75 -1.91 -10.20
CA VAL A 61 -0.96 -2.15 -9.00
C VAL A 61 -1.90 -2.53 -7.87
N VAL A 62 -1.57 -3.62 -7.19
CA VAL A 62 -2.32 -4.15 -6.05
C VAL A 62 -1.43 -4.09 -4.81
N VAL A 63 -1.92 -3.50 -3.74
CA VAL A 63 -1.22 -3.35 -2.46
C VAL A 63 -2.05 -3.98 -1.36
N SER A 64 -1.41 -4.76 -0.48
CA SER A 64 -2.03 -5.43 0.65
C SER A 64 -1.06 -5.53 1.83
N CYS A 65 -1.60 -5.52 3.06
CA CYS A 65 -0.81 -5.83 4.25
C CYS A 65 -0.50 -7.32 4.37
N VAL A 66 0.74 -7.64 4.74
CA VAL A 66 1.22 -9.01 4.98
C VAL A 66 1.89 -9.12 6.36
N THR A 67 2.12 -10.35 6.83
CA THR A 67 2.93 -10.63 8.02
C THR A 67 4.37 -10.21 7.80
N LYS A 68 5.05 -9.79 8.88
CA LYS A 68 6.45 -9.34 8.84
C LYS A 68 7.43 -10.46 8.48
N ASP A 69 7.18 -11.65 9.02
CA ASP A 69 8.13 -12.76 8.95
C ASP A 69 7.69 -13.81 7.92
N PRO A 70 8.63 -14.50 7.25
CA PRO A 70 8.32 -15.60 6.35
C PRO A 70 7.65 -16.79 7.07
N PRO A 71 6.71 -17.51 6.42
CA PRO A 71 6.12 -17.22 5.13
C PRO A 71 5.20 -15.99 5.22
N TYR A 72 5.36 -15.02 4.32
CA TYR A 72 4.55 -13.80 4.29
C TYR A 72 3.10 -14.14 3.97
N ARG A 73 2.22 -14.07 4.97
CA ARG A 73 0.79 -14.36 4.86
C ARG A 73 -0.02 -13.08 4.84
N ALA A 74 -1.24 -13.13 4.33
CA ALA A 74 -2.17 -12.01 4.40
C ALA A 74 -2.36 -11.56 5.87
N HIS A 75 -2.20 -10.26 6.11
CA HIS A 75 -2.46 -9.69 7.44
C HIS A 75 -3.97 -9.47 7.61
N PRO A 76 -4.54 -9.72 8.81
CA PRO A 76 -5.96 -9.46 9.08
C PRO A 76 -6.32 -7.97 9.10
N HIS A 77 -5.35 -7.05 8.97
CA HIS A 77 -5.65 -5.62 8.94
C HIS A 77 -5.89 -5.16 7.52
N ASN A 78 -6.75 -4.16 7.39
CA ASN A 78 -7.21 -3.67 6.11
C ASN A 78 -6.43 -2.43 5.71
N LEU A 79 -6.03 -2.37 4.44
CA LEU A 79 -5.72 -1.09 3.81
C LEU A 79 -7.01 -0.36 3.49
N VAL A 80 -7.08 0.90 3.89
CA VAL A 80 -8.22 1.80 3.66
C VAL A 80 -7.71 3.12 3.12
N GLY A 81 -8.53 3.81 2.33
CA GLY A 81 -8.10 5.05 1.69
C GLY A 81 -9.13 5.53 0.68
N LYS A 82 -8.89 6.69 0.09
CA LYS A 82 -9.77 7.25 -0.95
C LYS A 82 -9.68 6.48 -2.27
N ASP A 83 -8.50 5.93 -2.58
CA ASP A 83 -8.19 5.39 -3.89
C ASP A 83 -8.26 3.87 -3.90
N GLY A 84 -9.27 3.31 -4.56
CA GLY A 84 -9.33 1.90 -4.93
C GLY A 84 -9.20 0.89 -3.79
N CYS A 85 -9.44 1.31 -2.54
CA CYS A 85 -9.34 0.45 -1.37
C CYS A 85 -10.66 -0.31 -1.16
N LYS A 86 -10.65 -1.62 -1.39
CA LYS A 86 -11.79 -2.52 -1.18
C LYS A 86 -11.30 -3.80 -0.51
N GLU A 87 -12.06 -4.30 0.46
CA GLU A 87 -11.78 -5.57 1.16
C GLU A 87 -10.33 -5.67 1.69
N GLY A 88 -9.78 -4.55 2.17
CA GLY A 88 -8.43 -4.48 2.74
C GLY A 88 -7.28 -4.50 1.72
N VAL A 89 -7.59 -4.40 0.42
CA VAL A 89 -6.65 -4.30 -0.69
C VAL A 89 -6.81 -2.94 -1.38
N CYS A 90 -5.70 -2.29 -1.72
CA CYS A 90 -5.71 -1.08 -2.56
C CYS A 90 -5.33 -1.46 -3.99
N THR A 91 -6.23 -1.23 -4.95
CA THR A 91 -5.99 -1.45 -6.38
C THR A 91 -6.01 -0.13 -7.12
N VAL A 92 -4.92 0.22 -7.79
CA VAL A 92 -4.77 1.47 -8.53
C VAL A 92 -4.33 1.22 -9.96
N VAL A 93 -4.82 2.03 -10.89
CA VAL A 93 -4.43 1.96 -12.30
C VAL A 93 -3.34 2.99 -12.56
N LEU A 94 -2.17 2.52 -12.96
CA LEU A 94 -1.02 3.33 -13.29
C LEU A 94 -1.01 3.59 -14.80
N ASN A 95 -1.18 4.85 -15.19
CA ASN A 95 -1.19 5.29 -16.60
C ASN A 95 -0.46 6.64 -16.76
N SER A 96 0.66 6.80 -16.07
CA SER A 96 1.48 8.03 -16.12
C SER A 96 2.71 7.83 -17.01
N ALA A 97 3.12 8.84 -17.76
CA ALA A 97 4.35 8.78 -18.57
C ALA A 97 5.60 8.43 -17.75
N THR A 98 5.63 8.81 -16.46
CA THR A 98 6.71 8.52 -15.52
C THR A 98 6.62 7.14 -14.89
N MET A 99 5.51 6.42 -15.09
CA MET A 99 5.26 5.10 -14.50
C MET A 99 5.42 5.05 -12.97
N SER A 100 5.18 6.18 -12.30
CA SER A 100 5.25 6.31 -10.84
C SER A 100 3.87 6.56 -10.23
N TYR A 101 3.66 6.09 -9.00
CA TYR A 101 2.44 6.30 -8.21
C TYR A 101 2.77 6.53 -6.73
N THR A 102 2.12 7.53 -6.13
CA THR A 102 2.28 7.90 -4.72
C THR A 102 0.99 7.63 -3.94
N PHE A 103 1.10 6.90 -2.83
CA PHE A 103 -0.01 6.51 -1.96
C PHE A 103 -0.24 7.55 -0.85
N ASN A 104 -0.75 8.73 -1.21
CA ASN A 104 -0.93 9.86 -0.29
C ASN A 104 -2.11 9.73 0.70
N ASN A 105 -3.06 8.83 0.45
CA ASN A 105 -4.28 8.66 1.26
C ASN A 105 -4.48 7.22 1.74
N LEU A 106 -3.39 6.48 1.94
CA LEU A 106 -3.43 5.09 2.36
C LEU A 106 -3.27 4.99 3.88
N GLY A 107 -4.23 4.38 4.57
CA GLY A 107 -4.19 4.14 6.01
C GLY A 107 -4.39 2.67 6.35
N ILE A 108 -4.13 2.31 7.60
CA ILE A 108 -4.29 0.95 8.11
C ILE A 108 -5.41 0.93 9.14
N GLN A 109 -6.41 0.08 8.86
CA GLN A 109 -7.52 -0.18 9.75
C GLN A 109 -7.29 -1.48 10.51
N CYS A 110 -7.21 -1.38 11.84
CA CYS A 110 -7.11 -2.51 12.74
C CYS A 110 -8.42 -3.29 12.80
N VAL A 111 -8.28 -4.61 12.73
CA VAL A 111 -9.36 -5.56 12.99
C VAL A 111 -9.28 -6.02 14.44
N LYS A 112 -10.44 -6.10 15.10
CA LYS A 112 -10.54 -6.56 16.49
C LYS A 112 -10.27 -8.05 16.57
N LYS A 113 -9.74 -8.53 17.70
CA LYS A 113 -9.36 -9.93 17.90
C LYS A 113 -10.46 -10.94 17.51
N LYS A 114 -11.71 -10.63 17.88
CA LYS A 114 -12.88 -11.48 17.58
C LYS A 114 -13.23 -11.58 16.09
N ASP A 115 -12.81 -10.60 15.28
CA ASP A 115 -13.18 -10.47 13.88
C ASP A 115 -12.03 -10.91 12.94
N ILE A 116 -10.89 -11.36 13.51
CA ILE A 116 -9.69 -11.78 12.76
C ILE A 116 -10.02 -12.91 11.77
N GLU A 117 -10.75 -13.93 12.22
CA GLU A 117 -11.06 -15.09 11.38
C GLU A 117 -11.91 -14.69 10.17
N GLY A 118 -12.91 -13.83 10.39
CA GLY A 118 -13.73 -13.28 9.30
C GLY A 118 -12.92 -12.44 8.32
N ALA A 119 -12.02 -11.59 8.83
CA ALA A 119 -11.15 -10.77 7.99
C ALA A 119 -10.19 -11.62 7.14
N LEU A 120 -9.62 -12.68 7.70
CA LEU A 120 -8.75 -13.60 6.95
C LEU A 120 -9.52 -14.38 5.89
N LYS A 121 -10.73 -14.88 6.18
CA LYS A 121 -11.58 -15.55 5.19
C LYS A 121 -11.92 -14.66 3.99
N THR A 122 -12.11 -13.36 4.21
CA THR A 122 -12.32 -12.40 3.10
C THR A 122 -11.07 -12.27 2.23
N ARG A 123 -9.86 -12.41 2.80
CA ARG A 123 -8.58 -12.29 2.10
C ARG A 123 -8.17 -13.54 1.33
N GLU A 124 -8.84 -14.66 1.56
CA GLU A 124 -8.63 -15.94 0.87
C GLU A 124 -9.46 -16.09 -0.40
N LYS A 125 -10.44 -15.21 -0.62
CA LYS A 125 -11.27 -15.17 -1.82
C LYS A 125 -10.52 -14.55 -3.00
#